data_AF-A0AB36IM35-F1
#
_entry.id   AF-A0AB36IM35-F1
#
_cell.length_a   1.000
_cell.length_b   1.000
_cell.length_c   1.000
_cell.angle_alpha   90.00
_cell.angle_beta   90.00
_cell.angle_gamma   90.00
#
_symmetry.space_group_name_H-M   'P 1'
#
loop_
_entity.id
_entity.type
_entity.pdbx_description
1 polymer ?
#
loop_
_entity_poly.entity_id
_entity_poly.type
_entity_poly.pdbx_seq_one_letter_code
_entity_poly.pdbx_strand_id
1 'polypeptide(L)'
;MELKEKSVKALGAQNFQGILFKATFPKEFTHWVYVCDKKEGCLRKEGEIALMDSPSFNRYFDVFTEDQILARYALSPKLMERFCSLKEKFNCPISMVLRNREVIVAANLGKNSFEPSFEKSLLEDSTIRDYISSIKGFTDMVKELGLNNHIWK
;
A
#
# COMPACT_ATOMS: atom_id res chain seq x y z
N MET A 1 -13.28 4.20 41.75
CA MET A 1 -12.53 5.08 40.83
C MET A 1 -12.48 4.37 39.49
N GLU A 2 -13.52 4.56 38.68
CA GLU A 2 -13.70 3.84 37.41
C GLU A 2 -12.78 4.43 36.35
N LEU A 3 -11.89 3.59 35.82
CA LEU A 3 -11.06 3.90 34.67
C LEU A 3 -11.97 3.92 33.44
N LYS A 4 -12.31 5.12 32.95
CA LYS A 4 -12.98 5.30 31.66
C LYS A 4 -12.12 4.66 30.58
N GLU A 5 -12.62 3.57 29.99
CA GLU A 5 -12.17 3.08 28.69
C GLU A 5 -12.17 4.25 27.72
N LYS A 6 -10.98 4.65 27.26
CA LYS A 6 -10.85 5.57 26.15
C LYS A 6 -11.36 4.83 24.92
N SER A 7 -12.62 5.11 24.56
CA SER A 7 -13.17 4.80 23.25
C SER A 7 -12.17 5.27 22.19
N VAL A 8 -11.48 4.31 21.59
CA VAL A 8 -10.77 4.54 20.34
C VAL A 8 -11.87 4.85 19.34
N LYS A 9 -12.04 6.15 19.01
CA LYS A 9 -12.87 6.55 17.89
C LYS A 9 -12.36 5.75 16.69
N ALA A 10 -13.19 4.83 16.19
CA ALA A 10 -12.98 4.21 14.91
C ALA A 10 -12.87 5.36 13.89
N LEU A 11 -11.64 5.70 13.51
CA LEU A 11 -11.36 6.52 12.33
C LEU A 11 -12.14 5.84 11.21
N GLY A 12 -13.13 6.55 10.66
CA GLY A 12 -14.16 5.98 9.81
C GLY A 12 -13.56 4.96 8.86
N ALA A 13 -13.96 3.70 9.01
CA ALA A 13 -13.62 2.66 8.06
C ALA A 13 -14.31 3.05 6.75
N GLN A 14 -13.62 3.80 5.90
CA GLN A 14 -13.94 3.75 4.48
C GLN A 14 -13.77 2.30 4.08
N ASN A 15 -14.84 1.68 3.57
CA ASN A 15 -14.84 0.27 3.21
C ASN A 15 -13.70 0.05 2.21
N PHE A 16 -12.66 -0.70 2.63
CA PHE A 16 -11.61 -1.11 1.71
C PHE A 16 -12.22 -2.05 0.68
N GLN A 17 -12.24 -1.63 -0.58
CA GLN A 17 -12.68 -2.43 -1.71
C GLN A 17 -11.63 -2.33 -2.81
N GLY A 18 -10.67 -3.23 -2.75
CA GLY A 18 -9.55 -3.19 -3.69
C GLY A 18 -8.61 -4.36 -3.53
N ILE A 19 -7.34 -4.09 -3.80
CA ILE A 19 -6.31 -5.11 -3.94
C ILE A 19 -5.35 -5.03 -2.75
N LEU A 20 -5.13 -6.18 -2.11
CA LEU A 20 -4.05 -6.36 -1.16
C LEU A 20 -3.00 -7.29 -1.77
N PHE A 21 -1.76 -6.85 -1.74
CA PHE A 21 -0.61 -7.56 -2.25
C PHE A 21 0.39 -7.78 -1.12
N LYS A 22 0.84 -9.01 -0.94
CA LYS A 22 1.85 -9.39 0.05
C LYS A 22 3.02 -10.04 -0.66
N ALA A 23 4.24 -9.64 -0.31
CA ALA A 23 5.45 -10.24 -0.83
C ALA A 23 6.57 -10.26 0.20
N THR A 24 7.56 -11.11 -0.06
CA THR A 24 8.79 -11.15 0.72
C THR A 24 9.66 -9.94 0.37
N PHE A 25 10.06 -9.20 1.38
CA PHE A 25 11.02 -8.11 1.27
C PHE A 25 12.45 -8.66 1.53
N PRO A 26 13.46 -8.25 0.75
CA PRO A 26 14.81 -8.81 0.88
C PRO A 26 15.48 -8.51 2.23
N LYS A 27 15.18 -7.34 2.80
CA LYS A 27 15.71 -6.91 4.10
C LYS A 27 14.79 -7.32 5.23
N GLU A 28 15.37 -7.58 6.39
CA GLU A 28 14.65 -7.83 7.62
C GLU A 28 14.55 -6.54 8.45
N PHE A 29 13.34 -6.25 8.94
CA PHE A 29 13.04 -5.08 9.76
C PHE A 29 12.51 -5.51 11.11
N THR A 30 13.15 -5.03 12.18
CA THR A 30 12.74 -5.29 13.57
C THR A 30 11.51 -4.50 13.98
N HIS A 31 11.39 -3.27 13.47
CA HIS A 31 10.25 -2.38 13.72
C HIS A 31 9.34 -2.27 12.50
N TRP A 32 8.09 -1.90 12.78
CA TRP A 32 7.10 -1.64 11.74
C TRP A 32 7.36 -0.31 11.06
N VAL A 33 7.19 -0.28 9.74
CA VAL A 33 7.14 0.97 8.96
C VAL A 33 5.80 1.01 8.24
N TYR A 34 4.99 2.00 8.59
CA TYR A 34 3.66 2.23 8.00
C TYR A 34 3.72 3.43 7.06
N VAL A 35 3.40 3.23 5.80
CA VAL A 35 3.25 4.28 4.79
C VAL A 35 1.76 4.47 4.51
N CYS A 36 1.29 5.69 4.74
CA CYS A 36 -0.13 6.01 4.78
C CYS A 36 -0.49 7.06 3.72
N ASP A 37 -1.49 6.77 2.88
CA ASP A 37 -2.06 7.80 2.01
C ASP A 37 -2.71 8.89 2.85
N LYS A 38 -2.39 10.15 2.53
CA LYS A 38 -2.95 11.31 3.23
C LYS A 38 -4.46 11.46 3.01
N LYS A 39 -5.01 10.97 1.90
CA LYS A 39 -6.42 11.17 1.54
C LYS A 39 -7.38 10.24 2.29
N GLU A 40 -7.03 8.96 2.42
CA GLU A 40 -7.99 7.92 2.86
C GLU A 40 -7.53 7.17 4.12
N GLY A 41 -6.30 7.41 4.56
CA GLY A 41 -5.76 6.81 5.79
C GLY A 41 -4.87 5.61 5.51
N CYS A 42 -4.70 4.77 6.53
CA CYS A 42 -3.66 3.74 6.55
C CYS A 42 -4.24 2.43 7.02
N LEU A 43 -3.65 1.31 6.59
CA LEU A 43 -3.93 -0.02 7.15
C LEU A 43 -3.77 -0.03 8.68
N ARG A 44 -2.77 0.68 9.18
CA ARG A 44 -2.50 0.90 10.60
C ARG A 44 -1.62 2.14 10.78
N LYS A 45 -1.76 2.84 11.90
CA LYS A 45 -0.90 3.96 12.29
C LYS A 45 -0.38 3.70 13.70
N GLU A 46 0.93 3.60 13.85
CA GLU A 46 1.59 3.36 15.14
C GLU A 46 3.03 3.86 15.08
N GLY A 47 3.55 4.36 16.20
CA GLY A 47 4.84 5.03 16.27
C GLY A 47 4.78 6.52 15.96
N GLU A 48 5.95 7.11 15.74
CA GLU A 48 6.12 8.53 15.46
C GLU A 48 6.16 8.82 13.96
N ILE A 49 5.82 10.05 13.57
CA ILE A 49 5.92 10.47 12.19
C ILE A 49 7.39 10.61 11.77
N ALA A 50 7.76 9.97 10.67
CA ALA A 50 9.08 10.08 10.06
C ALA A 50 8.97 10.84 8.73
N LEU A 51 9.60 12.02 8.66
CA LEU A 51 9.70 12.76 7.41
C LEU A 51 10.74 12.10 6.50
N MET A 52 10.39 11.79 5.25
CA MET A 52 11.33 11.11 4.33
C MET A 52 12.14 12.10 3.50
N ASP A 53 13.21 11.63 2.87
CA ASP A 53 14.11 12.50 2.08
C ASP A 53 13.54 12.89 0.70
N SER A 54 12.40 12.34 0.30
CA SER A 54 11.73 12.64 -0.97
C SER A 54 10.55 13.60 -0.77
N PRO A 55 10.64 14.88 -1.20
CA PRO A 55 9.53 15.81 -1.12
C PRO A 55 8.30 15.32 -1.88
N SER A 56 8.50 14.66 -3.03
CA SER A 56 7.41 14.10 -3.83
C SER A 56 6.65 13.00 -3.10
N PHE A 57 7.37 12.13 -2.39
CA PHE A 57 6.76 11.10 -1.56
C PHE A 57 5.98 11.70 -0.38
N ASN A 58 6.58 12.66 0.32
CA ASN A 58 5.95 13.33 1.46
C ASN A 58 4.69 14.14 1.08
N ARG A 59 4.50 14.50 -0.21
CA ARG A 59 3.25 15.10 -0.67
C ARG A 59 2.09 14.12 -0.64
N TYR A 60 2.33 12.85 -0.95
CA TYR A 60 1.30 11.81 -1.01
C TYR A 60 1.12 11.07 0.30
N PHE A 61 2.21 10.85 1.03
CA PHE A 61 2.23 9.90 2.14
C PHE A 61 2.77 10.50 3.44
N ASP A 62 2.25 9.98 4.55
CA ASP A 62 2.86 10.08 5.88
C ASP A 62 3.46 8.73 6.25
N VAL A 63 4.63 8.74 6.92
CA VAL A 63 5.28 7.53 7.41
C VAL A 63 5.25 7.50 8.92
N PHE A 64 4.84 6.37 9.50
CA PHE A 64 4.86 6.12 10.94
C PHE A 64 5.76 4.93 11.27
N THR A 65 6.60 5.08 12.29
CA THR A 65 7.59 4.07 12.70
C THR A 65 8.03 4.31 14.14
N GLU A 66 8.53 3.27 14.80
CA GLU A 66 9.24 3.40 16.09
C GLU A 66 10.74 3.72 15.89
N ASP A 67 11.26 3.47 14.70
CA ASP A 67 12.66 3.72 14.34
C ASP A 67 12.75 4.51 13.03
N GLN A 68 13.11 5.80 13.14
CA GLN A 68 13.21 6.71 12.00
C GLN A 68 14.38 6.40 11.07
N ILE A 69 15.46 5.82 11.61
CA ILE A 69 16.64 5.44 10.84
C ILE A 69 16.28 4.22 10.00
N LEU A 70 15.66 3.21 10.61
CA LEU A 70 15.17 2.01 9.91
C LEU A 70 14.19 2.37 8.79
N ALA A 71 13.28 3.32 9.00
CA ALA A 71 12.35 3.75 7.96
C ALA A 71 13.05 4.30 6.71
N ARG A 72 14.16 5.05 6.85
CA ARG A 72 14.96 5.54 5.71
C ARG A 72 15.72 4.43 5.00
N TYR A 73 16.16 3.41 5.74
CA TYR A 73 16.78 2.22 5.15
C TYR A 73 15.76 1.32 4.43
N ALA A 74 14.54 1.27 4.94
CA ALA A 74 13.43 0.50 4.37
C ALA A 74 12.90 1.16 3.11
N LEU A 75 12.58 2.44 3.19
CA LEU A 75 12.07 3.29 2.11
C LEU A 75 13.22 3.93 1.34
N SER A 76 13.99 3.10 0.63
CA SER A 76 15.03 3.62 -0.28
C SER A 76 14.45 4.64 -1.27
N PRO A 77 15.24 5.61 -1.77
CA PRO A 77 14.78 6.60 -2.75
C PRO A 77 14.04 5.98 -3.94
N LYS A 78 14.58 4.89 -4.48
CA LYS A 78 13.97 4.16 -5.59
C LYS A 78 12.61 3.55 -5.22
N LEU A 79 12.48 2.96 -4.03
CA LEU A 79 11.19 2.40 -3.58
C LEU A 79 10.14 3.50 -3.40
N MET A 80 10.54 4.66 -2.86
CA MET A 80 9.66 5.82 -2.72
C MET A 80 9.19 6.34 -4.09
N GLU A 81 10.09 6.50 -5.05
CA GLU A 81 9.74 6.90 -6.43
C GLU A 81 8.75 5.92 -7.07
N ARG A 82 9.04 4.63 -6.99
CA ARG A 82 8.19 3.56 -7.50
C ARG A 82 6.80 3.56 -6.87
N PHE A 83 6.72 3.80 -5.56
CA PHE A 83 5.44 3.90 -4.86
C PHE A 83 4.64 5.14 -5.26
N CYS A 84 5.30 6.28 -5.51
CA CYS A 84 4.66 7.46 -6.10
C CYS A 84 4.11 7.16 -7.51
N SER A 85 4.90 6.53 -8.39
CA SER A 85 4.43 6.15 -9.72
C SER A 85 3.23 5.18 -9.66
N LEU A 86 3.23 4.26 -8.70
CA LEU A 86 2.10 3.38 -8.44
C LEU A 86 0.84 4.16 -8.07
N LYS A 87 0.96 5.14 -7.17
CA LYS A 87 -0.14 6.03 -6.74
C LYS A 87 -0.73 6.83 -7.88
N GLU A 88 0.12 7.35 -8.76
CA GLU A 88 -0.28 8.12 -9.93
C GLU A 88 -0.97 7.23 -10.95
N LYS A 89 -0.41 6.04 -11.22
CA LYS A 89 -0.94 5.08 -12.19
C LYS A 89 -2.32 4.55 -11.83
N PHE A 90 -2.52 4.14 -10.58
CA PHE A 90 -3.82 3.65 -10.12
C PHE A 90 -4.80 4.78 -9.80
N ASN A 91 -4.28 5.99 -9.56
CA ASN A 91 -5.04 7.17 -9.15
C ASN A 91 -6.04 6.91 -8.00
N CYS A 92 -5.72 5.95 -7.13
CA CYS A 92 -6.52 5.60 -5.96
C CYS A 92 -5.67 5.67 -4.69
N PRO A 93 -6.26 5.69 -3.50
CA PRO A 93 -5.49 5.68 -2.26
C PRO A 93 -4.71 4.38 -2.10
N ILE A 94 -3.41 4.48 -1.79
CA ILE A 94 -2.54 3.32 -1.58
C ILE A 94 -1.76 3.43 -0.27
N SER A 95 -1.60 2.32 0.43
CA SER A 95 -0.83 2.25 1.66
C SER A 95 0.09 1.03 1.65
N MET A 96 1.15 1.10 2.45
CA MET A 96 2.15 0.03 2.53
C MET A 96 2.57 -0.19 3.98
N VAL A 97 2.81 -1.44 4.34
CA VAL A 97 3.36 -1.83 5.63
C VAL A 97 4.57 -2.72 5.38
N LEU A 98 5.68 -2.41 6.07
CA LEU A 98 6.90 -3.20 6.06
C LEU A 98 7.15 -3.72 7.48
N ARG A 99 7.39 -5.02 7.61
CA ARG A 99 7.79 -5.66 8.88
C ARG A 99 8.53 -6.95 8.59
N ASN A 100 9.53 -7.28 9.41
CA ASN A 100 10.34 -8.49 9.24
C ASN A 100 10.84 -8.53 7.80
N ARG A 101 10.54 -9.61 7.07
CA ARG A 101 10.84 -9.76 5.65
C ARG A 101 9.60 -9.69 4.79
N GLU A 102 8.60 -8.90 5.17
CA GLU A 102 7.33 -8.80 4.47
C GLU A 102 7.01 -7.37 4.11
N VAL A 103 6.49 -7.19 2.90
CA VAL A 103 5.83 -5.97 2.45
C VAL A 103 4.38 -6.30 2.13
N ILE A 104 3.48 -5.48 2.66
CA ILE A 104 2.05 -5.53 2.36
C ILE A 104 1.66 -4.20 1.73
N VAL A 105 1.08 -4.22 0.55
CA VAL A 105 0.57 -3.03 -0.14
C VAL A 105 -0.93 -3.19 -0.31
N ALA A 106 -1.68 -2.16 0.04
CA ALA A 106 -3.12 -2.10 -0.18
C ALA A 106 -3.45 -0.92 -1.10
N ALA A 107 -4.14 -1.19 -2.20
CA ALA A 107 -4.67 -0.19 -3.11
C ALA A 107 -6.19 -0.22 -3.06
N ASN A 108 -6.81 0.85 -2.57
CA ASN A 108 -8.26 0.93 -2.44
C ASN A 108 -8.87 1.43 -3.74
N LEU A 109 -9.34 0.52 -4.59
CA LEU A 109 -9.90 0.87 -5.90
C LEU A 109 -11.37 1.33 -5.81
N GLY A 110 -12.00 1.23 -4.63
CA GLY A 110 -13.43 1.48 -4.45
C GLY A 110 -14.33 0.49 -5.19
N LYS A 111 -13.79 -0.68 -5.59
CA LYS A 111 -14.51 -1.70 -6.33
C LYS A 111 -13.99 -3.10 -6.03
N ASN A 112 -14.88 -4.09 -6.10
CA ASN A 112 -14.47 -5.50 -6.08
C ASN A 112 -13.58 -5.76 -7.30
N SER A 113 -12.33 -6.14 -7.03
CA SER A 113 -11.29 -6.32 -8.05
C SER A 113 -10.90 -7.78 -8.24
N PHE A 114 -11.54 -8.70 -7.51
CA PHE A 114 -11.21 -10.13 -7.56
C PHE A 114 -12.28 -10.98 -8.24
N GLU A 115 -13.57 -10.59 -8.14
CA GLU A 115 -14.68 -11.36 -8.70
C GLU A 115 -15.47 -10.58 -9.76
N PRO A 116 -15.83 -11.20 -10.90
CA PRO A 116 -16.67 -10.54 -11.88
C PRO A 116 -18.01 -10.27 -11.24
N SER A 117 -18.64 -9.15 -11.55
CA SER A 117 -20.05 -9.02 -11.20
C SER A 117 -20.79 -10.14 -11.92
N PHE A 118 -21.42 -11.04 -11.15
CA PHE A 118 -22.28 -12.09 -11.68
C PHE A 118 -23.50 -11.52 -12.44
N GLU A 119 -23.77 -10.22 -12.28
CA GLU A 119 -24.84 -9.49 -12.96
C GLU A 119 -24.45 -9.04 -14.37
N LYS A 120 -23.16 -9.15 -14.74
CA LYS A 120 -22.65 -8.76 -16.06
C LYS A 120 -22.15 -9.97 -16.82
N SER A 121 -22.51 -10.07 -18.10
CA SER A 121 -22.02 -11.13 -18.96
C SER A 121 -20.51 -10.99 -19.17
N LEU A 122 -19.76 -12.07 -18.98
CA LEU A 122 -18.34 -12.14 -19.32
C LEU A 122 -18.09 -12.05 -20.83
N LEU A 123 -19.13 -12.22 -21.66
CA LEU A 123 -19.06 -12.06 -23.11
C LEU A 123 -19.05 -10.58 -23.53
N GLU A 124 -19.33 -9.67 -22.60
CA GLU A 124 -19.18 -8.24 -22.83
C GLU A 124 -17.70 -7.85 -22.80
N ASP A 125 -17.25 -7.29 -23.92
CA ASP A 125 -15.87 -6.92 -24.20
C ASP A 125 -15.31 -5.85 -23.21
N SER A 126 -16.19 -5.04 -22.60
CA SER A 126 -15.86 -4.12 -21.51
C SER A 126 -15.46 -4.85 -20.22
N THR A 127 -16.19 -5.90 -19.85
CA THR A 127 -15.93 -6.68 -18.63
C THR A 127 -14.58 -7.38 -18.72
N ILE A 128 -14.26 -8.04 -19.84
CA ILE A 128 -12.96 -8.69 -20.06
C ILE A 128 -11.81 -7.67 -20.00
N ARG A 129 -11.99 -6.47 -20.57
CA ARG A 129 -10.98 -5.40 -20.50
C ARG A 129 -10.69 -4.95 -19.08
N ASP A 130 -11.71 -4.79 -18.26
CA ASP A 130 -11.54 -4.42 -16.85
C ASP A 130 -10.77 -5.52 -16.08
N TYR A 131 -11.00 -6.78 -16.40
CA TYR A 131 -10.27 -7.92 -15.87
C TYR A 131 -8.79 -7.90 -16.24
N ILE A 132 -8.50 -7.77 -17.53
CA ILE A 132 -7.13 -7.69 -18.05
C ILE A 132 -6.41 -6.49 -17.45
N SER A 133 -7.08 -5.34 -17.34
CA SER A 133 -6.55 -4.13 -16.71
C SER A 133 -6.20 -4.37 -15.24
N SER A 134 -7.05 -5.09 -14.51
CA SER A 134 -6.82 -5.43 -13.11
C SER A 134 -5.59 -6.34 -12.94
N ILE A 135 -5.51 -7.43 -13.72
CA ILE A 135 -4.36 -8.36 -13.75
C ILE A 135 -3.07 -7.61 -14.12
N LYS A 136 -3.14 -6.76 -15.14
CA LYS A 136 -2.02 -5.91 -15.55
C LYS A 136 -1.58 -5.00 -14.40
N GLY A 137 -2.53 -4.41 -13.67
CA GLY A 137 -2.28 -3.66 -12.46
C GLY A 137 -1.45 -4.42 -11.43
N PHE A 138 -1.78 -5.68 -11.14
CA PHE A 138 -0.96 -6.53 -10.26
C PHE A 138 0.46 -6.72 -10.78
N THR A 139 0.61 -7.07 -12.06
CA THR A 139 1.94 -7.28 -12.66
C THR A 139 2.76 -6.01 -12.66
N ASP A 140 2.12 -4.86 -12.84
CA ASP A 140 2.74 -3.55 -12.81
C ASP A 140 3.13 -3.17 -11.38
N MET A 141 2.32 -3.49 -10.36
CA MET A 141 2.69 -3.30 -8.96
C MET A 141 3.95 -4.11 -8.60
N VAL A 142 4.03 -5.38 -9.01
CA VAL A 142 5.22 -6.23 -8.79
C VAL A 142 6.45 -5.66 -9.50
N LYS A 143 6.30 -5.25 -10.76
CA LYS A 143 7.38 -4.65 -11.57
C LYS A 143 7.86 -3.33 -10.99
N GLU A 144 6.91 -2.44 -10.67
CA GLU A 144 7.25 -1.10 -10.19
C GLU A 144 7.85 -1.16 -8.80
N LEU A 145 7.30 -1.92 -7.86
CA LEU A 145 7.97 -2.09 -6.56
C LEU A 145 9.34 -2.78 -6.71
N GLY A 146 9.55 -3.51 -7.81
CA GLY A 146 10.78 -4.23 -8.14
C GLY A 146 11.17 -5.20 -7.03
N LEU A 147 10.16 -5.87 -6.49
CA LEU A 147 10.30 -6.92 -5.49
C LEU A 147 10.93 -8.19 -6.08
N ASN A 148 11.02 -8.25 -7.41
CA ASN A 148 11.58 -9.35 -8.19
C ASN A 148 13.10 -9.23 -8.43
N ASN A 149 13.86 -8.58 -7.55
CA ASN A 149 15.30 -8.35 -7.75
C ASN A 149 16.20 -9.60 -7.56
N HIS A 150 15.64 -10.82 -7.58
CA HIS A 150 16.37 -12.08 -7.67
C HIS A 150 16.00 -12.90 -8.92
N ILE A 151 15.98 -12.27 -10.09
CA ILE A 151 16.03 -13.07 -11.33
C ILE A 151 17.49 -13.29 -11.79
N TRP A 152 18.47 -12.42 -11.50
CA TRP A 152 19.89 -12.72 -11.79
C TRP A 152 20.90 -11.96 -10.90
N LYS A 153 21.29 -12.59 -9.79
CA LYS A 153 22.67 -12.84 -9.30
C LYS A 153 22.68 -13.16 -7.81
#